data_AF-A0A529WZT4-F1
#
_entry.id   AF-A0A529WZT4-F1
#
_cell.length_a   1.000
_cell.length_b   1.000
_cell.length_c   1.000
_cell.angle_alpha   90.00
_cell.angle_beta   90.00
_cell.angle_gamma   90.00
#
_symmetry.space_group_name_H-M   'P 1'
#
loop_
_entity.id
_entity.type
_entity.pdbx_description
1 polymer ?
#
loop_
_entity_poly.entity_id
_entity_poly.type
_entity_poly.pdbx_seq_one_letter_code
_entity_poly.pdbx_strand_id
1 'polypeptide(L)'
;TEFFDKIGFDSIDAGSLADSWRIEPSTPIYFWAYAPKVDLQATGPEAERAYTQPGTPVSREDARRLIDEAKRPSPIGGTFEGMPQVHVDLFMAQASADTVKK
;
A
#
# COMPACT_ATOMS: atom_id res chain seq x y z
N THR A 1 -20.14 -3.07 13.13
CA THR A 1 -20.30 -2.85 11.68
C THR A 1 -21.75 -2.87 11.21
N GLU A 2 -22.74 -3.10 12.09
CA GLU A 2 -24.13 -3.38 11.69
C GLU A 2 -24.76 -2.40 10.68
N PHE A 3 -24.57 -1.09 10.84
CA PHE A 3 -25.06 -0.11 9.87
C PHE A 3 -24.45 -0.31 8.48
N PHE A 4 -23.12 -0.44 8.40
CA PHE A 4 -22.40 -0.67 7.14
C PHE A 4 -22.85 -1.96 6.46
N ASP A 5 -23.08 -3.02 7.25
CA ASP A 5 -23.55 -4.30 6.73
C ASP A 5 -24.94 -4.15 6.08
N LYS A 6 -25.84 -3.35 6.69
CA LYS A 6 -27.18 -3.06 6.15
C LYS A 6 -27.16 -2.25 4.86
N ILE A 7 -26.17 -1.39 4.66
CA ILE A 7 -26.02 -0.58 3.44
C ILE A 7 -25.09 -1.21 2.40
N GLY A 8 -24.68 -2.47 2.61
CA GLY A 8 -23.92 -3.25 1.64
C GLY A 8 -22.40 -3.00 1.63
N PHE A 9 -21.85 -2.41 2.70
CA PHE A 9 -20.41 -2.19 2.83
C PHE A 9 -19.75 -3.32 3.63
N ASP A 10 -18.69 -3.87 3.05
CA ASP A 10 -17.84 -4.87 3.69
C ASP A 10 -16.78 -4.25 4.61
N SER A 11 -17.26 -3.67 5.72
CA SER A 11 -16.40 -3.05 6.73
C SER A 11 -15.75 -4.09 7.66
N ILE A 12 -14.49 -3.85 8.03
CA ILE A 12 -13.75 -4.62 9.04
C ILE A 12 -13.04 -3.68 10.00
N ASP A 13 -12.87 -4.11 11.25
CA ASP A 13 -12.06 -3.41 12.23
C ASP A 13 -10.56 -3.68 11.97
N ALA A 14 -9.82 -2.64 11.57
CA ALA A 14 -8.38 -2.70 11.27
C ALA A 14 -7.48 -2.56 12.51
N GLY A 15 -8.06 -2.41 13.71
CA GLY A 15 -7.33 -2.26 14.97
C GLY A 15 -7.30 -0.82 15.49
N SER A 16 -6.36 -0.57 16.41
CA SER A 16 -6.22 0.75 17.03
C SER A 16 -5.61 1.78 16.08
N LEU A 17 -5.66 3.07 16.44
CA LEU A 17 -4.96 4.10 15.66
C LEU A 17 -3.46 3.83 15.54
N ALA A 18 -2.83 3.20 16.55
CA ALA A 18 -1.42 2.81 16.49
C ALA A 18 -1.15 1.70 15.46
N ASP A 19 -2.19 1.01 14.97
CA ASP A 19 -2.12 -0.04 13.95
C ASP A 19 -2.46 0.47 12.54
N SER A 20 -2.75 1.77 12.34
CA SER A 20 -3.11 2.33 11.03
C SER A 20 -2.07 2.07 9.94
N TRP A 21 -0.81 1.89 10.34
CA TRP A 21 0.27 1.57 9.42
C TRP A 21 0.06 0.25 8.65
N ARG A 22 -0.82 -0.65 9.11
CA ARG A 22 -1.14 -1.92 8.42
C ARG A 22 -1.91 -1.73 7.11
N ILE A 23 -2.45 -0.53 6.85
CA ILE A 23 -3.20 -0.19 5.64
C ILE A 23 -2.52 0.92 4.82
N GLU A 24 -1.27 1.27 5.16
CA GLU A 24 -0.48 2.30 4.49
C GLU A 24 0.28 1.74 3.26
N PRO A 25 0.87 2.60 2.40
CA PRO A 25 1.75 2.16 1.33
C PRO A 25 2.80 1.12 1.77
N SER A 26 3.08 0.16 0.90
CA SER A 26 3.98 -0.99 1.15
C SER A 26 3.40 -2.09 2.05
N THR A 27 2.10 -2.07 2.35
CA THR A 27 1.39 -3.19 3.01
C THR A 27 0.55 -4.00 2.02
N PRO A 28 0.25 -5.28 2.30
CA PRO A 28 -0.42 -6.17 1.35
C PRO A 28 -1.81 -5.71 0.90
N ILE A 29 -2.57 -5.05 1.79
CA ILE A 29 -3.91 -4.55 1.47
C ILE A 29 -3.89 -3.26 0.65
N TYR A 30 -2.75 -2.55 0.61
CA TYR A 30 -2.68 -1.25 -0.04
C TYR A 30 -2.67 -1.37 -1.58
N PHE A 31 -3.66 -0.73 -2.21
CA PHE A 31 -3.79 -0.51 -3.65
C PHE A 31 -3.88 -1.79 -4.51
N TRP A 32 -2.81 -2.58 -4.60
CA TRP A 32 -2.69 -3.69 -5.56
C TRP A 32 -3.72 -4.81 -5.37
N ALA A 33 -4.19 -5.03 -4.13
CA ALA A 33 -5.24 -6.01 -3.84
C ALA A 33 -6.57 -5.67 -4.55
N TYR A 34 -6.79 -4.41 -4.91
CA TYR A 34 -7.98 -3.91 -5.59
C TYR A 34 -7.75 -3.63 -7.08
N ALA A 35 -6.52 -3.79 -7.58
CA ALA A 35 -6.21 -3.55 -8.98
C ALA A 35 -6.79 -4.68 -9.87
N PRO A 36 -7.08 -4.39 -11.15
CA PRO A 36 -7.44 -5.40 -12.12
C PRO A 36 -6.32 -6.44 -12.27
N LYS A 37 -6.69 -7.69 -12.49
CA LYS A 37 -5.71 -8.74 -12.80
C LYS A 37 -5.20 -8.55 -14.21
N VAL A 38 -3.90 -8.29 -14.34
CA VAL A 38 -3.20 -8.18 -15.63
C VAL A 38 -2.17 -9.30 -15.68
N ASP A 39 -2.12 -10.04 -16.80
CA ASP A 39 -1.05 -10.99 -17.04
C ASP A 39 0.28 -10.24 -17.11
N LEU A 40 1.27 -10.67 -16.33
CA LEU A 40 2.59 -10.05 -16.25
C LEU A 40 3.37 -10.12 -17.58
N GLN A 41 2.97 -11.00 -18.51
CA GLN A 41 3.54 -11.10 -19.84
C GLN A 41 2.72 -10.36 -20.91
N ALA A 42 1.56 -9.79 -20.55
CA ALA A 42 0.75 -9.03 -21.50
C ALA A 42 1.47 -7.77 -21.96
N THR A 43 1.30 -7.43 -23.24
CA THR A 43 1.91 -6.22 -23.84
C THR A 43 0.92 -5.49 -24.73
N GLY A 44 1.18 -4.21 -24.97
CA GLY A 44 0.42 -3.40 -25.93
C GLY A 44 -1.06 -3.24 -25.55
N PRO A 45 -1.96 -3.11 -26.56
CA PRO A 45 -3.36 -2.77 -26.34
C PRO A 45 -4.15 -3.77 -25.47
N GLU A 46 -3.72 -5.03 -25.39
CA GLU A 46 -4.37 -6.02 -24.53
C GLU A 46 -4.10 -5.76 -23.05
N ALA A 47 -2.84 -5.48 -22.70
CA ALA A 47 -2.47 -5.11 -21.34
C ALA A 47 -3.19 -3.83 -20.88
N GLU A 48 -3.28 -2.82 -21.76
CA GLU A 48 -4.01 -1.58 -21.49
C GLU A 48 -5.50 -1.83 -21.26
N ARG A 49 -6.13 -2.65 -22.11
CA ARG A 49 -7.54 -3.03 -21.92
C ARG A 49 -7.77 -3.77 -20.61
N ALA A 50 -6.89 -4.69 -20.23
CA ALA A 50 -6.98 -5.42 -18.96
C ALA A 50 -6.82 -4.48 -17.75
N TYR A 51 -5.82 -3.59 -17.80
CA TYR A 51 -5.52 -2.63 -16.72
C TYR A 51 -6.63 -1.58 -16.51
N THR A 52 -7.39 -1.25 -17.55
CA THR A 52 -8.48 -0.26 -17.48
C THR A 52 -9.83 -0.85 -17.07
N GLN A 53 -9.93 -2.17 -16.86
CA GLN A 53 -11.14 -2.77 -16.31
C GLN A 53 -11.33 -2.41 -14.83
N PRO A 54 -12.55 -2.53 -14.27
CA PRO A 54 -12.75 -2.47 -12.83
C PRO A 54 -12.00 -3.59 -12.12
N GLY A 55 -11.45 -3.28 -10.94
CA GLY A 55 -10.92 -4.28 -10.02
C GLY A 55 -12.01 -5.17 -9.43
N THR A 56 -11.60 -6.29 -8.83
CA THR A 56 -12.50 -7.14 -8.04
C THR A 56 -12.48 -6.68 -6.58
N PRO A 57 -13.64 -6.44 -5.93
CA PRO A 57 -13.68 -6.17 -4.51
C PRO A 57 -13.02 -7.28 -3.69
N VAL A 58 -12.23 -6.90 -2.69
CA VAL A 58 -11.60 -7.84 -1.76
C VAL A 58 -12.65 -8.29 -0.73
N SER A 59 -12.69 -9.59 -0.43
CA SER A 59 -13.59 -10.14 0.59
C SER A 59 -13.21 -9.68 2.00
N ARG A 60 -14.14 -9.73 2.97
CA ARG A 60 -13.81 -9.41 4.38
C ARG A 60 -12.72 -10.32 4.94
N GLU A 61 -12.75 -11.59 4.56
CA GLU A 61 -11.78 -12.60 4.99
C GLU A 61 -10.39 -12.28 4.43
N ASP A 62 -10.30 -11.98 3.13
CA ASP A 62 -9.03 -11.59 2.52
C ASP A 62 -8.53 -10.25 3.07
N ALA A 63 -9.40 -9.27 3.26
CA ALA A 63 -9.01 -7.99 3.84
C ALA A 63 -8.46 -8.15 5.26
N ARG A 64 -9.10 -8.99 6.10
CA ARG A 64 -8.58 -9.35 7.43
C ARG A 64 -7.20 -10.00 7.32
N ARG A 65 -7.07 -11.02 6.47
CA ARG A 65 -5.81 -11.73 6.25
C ARG A 65 -4.68 -10.80 5.80
N LEU A 66 -4.94 -9.91 4.83
CA LEU A 66 -3.95 -8.97 4.31
C LEU A 66 -3.50 -7.94 5.35
N ILE A 67 -4.40 -7.49 6.23
CA ILE A 67 -4.05 -6.63 7.38
C ILE A 67 -3.21 -7.38 8.38
N ASP A 68 -3.59 -8.61 8.74
CA ASP A 68 -2.89 -9.42 9.73
C ASP A 68 -1.48 -9.84 9.24
N GLU A 69 -1.30 -10.01 7.93
CA GLU A 69 -0.01 -10.29 7.28
C GLU A 69 0.91 -9.05 7.14
N ALA A 70 0.39 -7.83 7.40
CA ALA A 70 1.15 -6.61 7.20
C ALA A 70 2.38 -6.54 8.10
N LYS A 71 3.54 -6.29 7.49
CA LYS A 71 4.81 -6.07 8.19
C LYS A 71 5.17 -4.59 8.11
N ARG A 72 5.56 -4.01 9.24
CA ARG A 72 5.86 -2.59 9.28
C ARG A 72 7.07 -2.31 8.40
N PRO A 73 6.94 -1.49 7.34
CA PRO A 73 8.08 -1.13 6.52
C PRO A 73 9.11 -0.36 7.37
N SER A 74 10.38 -0.68 7.16
CA SER A 74 11.51 -0.02 7.80
C SER A 74 12.59 0.25 6.75
N PRO A 75 13.10 1.48 6.63
CA PRO A 75 12.68 2.69 7.37
C PRO A 75 11.26 3.17 7.01
N ILE A 76 10.59 3.80 7.98
CA ILE A 76 9.27 4.41 7.77
C ILE A 76 9.43 5.62 6.84
N GLY A 77 8.61 5.71 5.79
CA GLY A 77 8.69 6.79 4.80
C GLY A 77 9.51 6.45 3.55
N GLY A 78 10.03 5.23 3.46
CA GLY A 78 10.83 4.76 2.32
C GLY A 78 12.32 5.00 2.50
N THR A 79 13.10 4.52 1.54
CA THR A 79 14.55 4.66 1.49
C THR A 79 14.93 5.72 0.46
N PHE A 80 16.21 6.13 0.44
CA PHE A 80 16.74 6.94 -0.67
C PHE A 80 16.85 6.16 -1.99
N GLU A 81 16.55 4.86 -1.96
CA GLU A 81 16.65 3.99 -3.12
C GLU A 81 15.60 4.40 -4.17
N GLY A 82 16.09 4.79 -5.37
CA GLY A 82 15.24 5.28 -6.45
C GLY A 82 15.03 6.80 -6.48
N MET A 83 15.56 7.56 -5.51
CA MET A 83 15.54 9.04 -5.58
C MET A 83 16.66 9.57 -6.51
N PRO A 84 16.43 10.65 -7.28
CA PRO A 84 17.51 11.30 -8.01
C PRO A 84 18.59 11.82 -7.04
N GLN A 85 19.86 11.61 -7.38
CA GLN A 85 21.01 11.89 -6.49
C GLN A 85 21.00 13.32 -5.90
N VAL A 86 20.59 14.33 -6.68
CA VAL A 86 20.49 15.72 -6.21
C VAL A 86 19.58 15.89 -5.00
N HIS A 87 18.49 15.12 -4.90
CA HIS A 87 17.60 15.16 -3.74
C HIS A 87 18.24 14.54 -2.50
N VAL A 88 19.00 13.44 -2.70
CA VAL A 88 19.76 12.81 -1.62
C VAL A 88 20.82 13.77 -1.09
N ASP A 89 21.57 14.41 -1.97
CA ASP A 89 22.62 15.35 -1.59
C ASP A 89 22.06 16.57 -0.83
N LEU A 90 20.94 17.15 -1.31
CA LEU A 90 20.25 18.25 -0.64
C LEU A 90 19.71 17.84 0.74
N PHE A 91 19.12 16.64 0.84
CA PHE A 91 18.65 16.11 2.13
C PHE A 91 19.82 15.95 3.09
N MET A 92 20.93 15.35 2.67
CA MET A 92 22.09 15.10 3.53
C MET A 92 22.78 16.40 3.97
N ALA A 93 22.77 17.44 3.13
CA ALA A 93 23.28 18.76 3.49
C ALA A 93 22.41 19.47 4.55
N GLN A 94 21.11 19.11 4.64
CA GLN A 94 20.14 19.74 5.54
C GLN A 94 19.80 18.87 6.76
N ALA A 95 20.07 17.57 6.71
CA ALA A 95 19.76 16.63 7.78
C ALA A 95 20.59 16.96 9.03
N SER A 96 19.93 16.99 10.18
CA SER A 96 20.64 17.10 11.46
C SER A 96 21.49 15.84 11.70
N ALA A 97 22.54 15.99 12.51
CA ALA A 97 23.45 14.87 12.82
C ALA A 97 22.75 13.66 13.46
N ASP A 98 21.55 13.84 14.03
CA ASP A 98 20.75 12.79 14.64
C ASP A 98 19.90 12.01 13.62
N THR A 99 19.59 12.60 12.47
CA THR A 99 18.84 11.96 11.37
C THR A 99 19.70 10.97 10.60
N VAL A 100 21.01 11.21 10.51
CA VAL A 100 21.96 10.38 9.73
C VAL A 100 22.45 9.14 10.50
N LYS A 101 22.30 9.12 11.83
CA LYS A 101 22.86 8.08 12.72
C LYS A 101 21.91 6.93 13.09
N LYS A 102 20.67 6.94 12.59
CA LYS A 102 19.67 5.89 12.81
C LYS A 102 19.39 5.13 11.52
#